data_AF-A0A060C781-F1
#
_entry.id   AF-A0A060C781-F1
#
_cell.length_a   1.000
_cell.length_b   1.000
_cell.length_c   1.000
_cell.angle_alpha   90.00
_cell.angle_beta   90.00
_cell.angle_gamma   90.00
#
_symmetry.space_group_name_H-M   'P 1'
#
loop_
_entity.id
_entity.type
_entity.pdbx_description
1 polymer ?
#
loop_
_entity_poly.entity_id
_entity_poly.type
_entity_poly.pdbx_seq_one_letter_code
_entity_poly.pdbx_strand_id
1 'polypeptide(L)'
;MAHVGAQNPQYLCDPDYELYRRWQDSADGLIRRSALAPERTGSVSYISKIVNDGIVAAIAHTDATYEQTLAAVDAGATSLCIPITVCEAYTSRARRCRRR
;
A
#
# COMPACT_ATOMS: atom_id res chain seq x y z
N MET A 1 14.18 -1.70 4.97
CA MET A 1 13.25 -2.71 4.43
C MET A 1 13.96 -4.05 4.46
N ALA A 2 13.52 -4.99 5.29
CA ALA A 2 14.15 -6.31 5.43
C ALA A 2 13.73 -7.31 4.33
N HIS A 3 12.65 -7.04 3.57
CA HIS A 3 12.08 -7.99 2.61
C HIS A 3 11.65 -7.34 1.28
N VAL A 4 12.63 -6.91 0.50
CA VAL A 4 12.44 -6.31 -0.85
C VAL A 4 12.08 -7.32 -1.94
N GLY A 5 12.06 -8.62 -1.62
CA GLY A 5 11.74 -9.68 -2.57
C GLY A 5 12.61 -9.58 -3.83
N ALA A 6 11.98 -9.49 -5.00
CA ALA A 6 12.64 -9.30 -6.29
C ALA A 6 12.76 -7.83 -6.74
N GLN A 7 12.36 -6.86 -5.91
CA GLN A 7 12.50 -5.44 -6.24
C GLN A 7 13.94 -4.98 -6.07
N ASN A 8 14.44 -4.18 -7.03
CA ASN A 8 15.77 -3.61 -6.93
C ASN A 8 15.79 -2.54 -5.82
N PRO A 9 16.63 -2.69 -4.78
CA PRO A 9 16.67 -1.76 -3.66
C PRO A 9 17.02 -0.32 -4.03
N GLN A 10 17.75 -0.13 -5.12
CA GLN A 10 18.23 1.19 -5.56
C GLN A 10 17.10 2.11 -6.03
N TYR A 11 15.94 1.56 -6.39
CA TYR A 11 14.78 2.32 -6.87
C TYR A 11 13.65 2.40 -5.84
N LEU A 12 13.87 1.92 -4.62
CA LEU A 12 12.91 2.08 -3.52
C LEU A 12 12.94 3.52 -3.04
N CYS A 13 11.84 4.21 -3.25
CA CYS A 13 11.63 5.58 -2.81
C CYS A 13 10.40 5.66 -1.91
N ASP A 14 10.34 6.74 -1.14
CA ASP A 14 9.16 7.04 -0.34
C ASP A 14 8.00 7.47 -1.26
N PRO A 15 6.74 7.18 -0.88
CA PRO A 15 5.59 7.48 -1.72
C PRO A 15 5.41 9.00 -1.89
N ASP A 16 5.58 9.48 -3.13
CA ASP A 16 5.42 10.87 -3.51
C ASP A 16 4.33 11.02 -4.56
N TYR A 17 3.33 11.86 -4.24
CA TYR A 17 2.20 12.14 -5.12
C TYR A 17 2.61 12.92 -6.37
N GLU A 18 3.56 13.84 -6.28
CA GLU A 18 4.01 14.63 -7.43
C GLU A 18 4.82 13.77 -8.42
N LEU A 19 5.52 12.76 -7.92
CA LEU A 19 6.19 11.76 -8.74
C LEU A 19 5.16 10.86 -9.44
N TYR A 20 4.15 10.38 -8.70
CA TYR A 20 3.04 9.63 -9.27
C TYR A 20 2.33 10.41 -10.39
N ARG A 21 2.02 11.69 -10.17
CA ARG A 21 1.36 12.52 -11.18
C ARG A 21 2.19 12.59 -12.47
N ARG A 22 3.51 12.82 -12.35
CA ARG A 22 4.42 12.83 -13.51
C ARG A 22 4.40 11.50 -14.27
N TRP A 23 4.34 10.38 -13.57
CA TRP A 23 4.20 9.07 -14.21
C TRP A 23 2.83 8.87 -14.84
N GLN A 24 1.76 9.35 -14.21
CA GLN A 24 0.42 9.26 -14.76
C GLN A 24 0.26 10.10 -16.03
N ASP A 25 0.83 11.30 -16.05
CA ASP A 25 0.90 12.16 -17.24
C ASP A 25 1.72 11.48 -18.35
N SER A 26 2.85 10.87 -18.01
CA SER A 26 3.70 10.15 -18.98
C SER A 26 3.07 8.84 -19.48
N ALA A 27 2.15 8.26 -18.72
CA ALA A 27 1.45 7.03 -19.04
C ALA A 27 0.07 7.28 -19.68
N ASP A 28 -0.25 8.53 -20.04
CA ASP A 28 -1.54 8.92 -20.62
C ASP A 28 -2.75 8.43 -19.78
N GLY A 29 -2.63 8.44 -18.45
CA GLY A 29 -3.70 8.01 -17.54
C GLY A 29 -3.92 6.50 -17.45
N LEU A 30 -2.98 5.68 -17.96
CA LEU A 30 -3.11 4.22 -17.97
C LEU A 30 -2.80 3.56 -16.62
N ILE A 31 -2.20 4.25 -15.65
CA ILE A 31 -1.96 3.67 -14.33
C ILE A 31 -3.30 3.57 -13.62
N ARG A 32 -3.70 2.33 -13.28
CA ARG A 32 -4.96 2.02 -12.58
C ARG A 32 -4.77 1.47 -11.17
N ARG A 33 -3.54 1.06 -10.84
CA ARG A 33 -3.18 0.43 -9.56
C ARG A 33 -1.79 0.89 -9.13
N SER A 34 -1.64 1.23 -7.86
CA SER A 34 -0.35 1.58 -7.23
C SER A 34 -0.15 0.75 -5.98
N ALA A 35 0.98 0.04 -5.88
CA ALA A 35 1.33 -0.74 -4.70
C ALA A 35 2.36 0.01 -3.85
N LEU A 36 2.17 0.04 -2.52
CA LEU A 36 3.11 0.66 -1.58
C LEU A 36 3.14 -0.05 -0.22
N ALA A 37 4.16 0.29 0.55
CA ALA A 37 4.37 -0.17 1.91
C ALA A 37 3.88 0.93 2.90
N PRO A 38 2.81 0.69 3.69
CA PRO A 38 2.15 1.70 4.52
C PRO A 38 2.99 2.20 5.70
N GLU A 39 4.08 1.51 6.08
CA GLU A 39 5.04 1.97 7.09
C GLU A 39 5.90 3.16 6.64
N ARG A 40 5.91 3.47 5.33
CA ARG A 40 6.68 4.59 4.79
C ARG A 40 6.06 5.93 5.20
N THR A 41 6.89 6.94 5.41
CA THR A 41 6.41 8.30 5.73
C THR A 41 5.59 8.85 4.57
N GLY A 42 4.42 9.42 4.87
CA GLY A 42 3.53 10.00 3.85
C GLY A 42 2.59 9.02 3.14
N SER A 43 2.68 7.71 3.44
CA SER A 43 1.86 6.66 2.80
C SER A 43 0.36 6.93 2.86
N VAL A 44 -0.15 7.30 4.03
CA VAL A 44 -1.58 7.58 4.24
C VAL A 44 -2.05 8.74 3.36
N SER A 45 -1.30 9.85 3.34
CA SER A 45 -1.64 11.01 2.50
C SER A 45 -1.56 10.68 1.02
N TYR A 46 -0.56 9.89 0.62
CA TYR A 46 -0.42 9.41 -0.75
C TYR A 46 -1.63 8.55 -1.15
N ILE A 47 -2.00 7.56 -0.34
CA ILE A 47 -3.15 6.67 -0.57
C ILE A 47 -4.42 7.49 -0.78
N SER A 48 -4.73 8.43 0.13
CA SER A 48 -5.95 9.23 0.01
C SER A 48 -5.99 10.06 -1.27
N LYS A 49 -4.84 10.60 -1.71
CA LYS A 49 -4.77 11.36 -2.96
C LYS A 49 -4.98 10.49 -4.20
N ILE A 50 -4.31 9.34 -4.29
CA ILE A 50 -4.44 8.47 -5.46
C ILE A 50 -5.83 7.81 -5.55
N VAL A 51 -6.45 7.51 -4.40
CA VAL A 51 -7.82 6.99 -4.35
C VAL A 51 -8.82 8.04 -4.83
N ASN A 52 -8.61 9.30 -4.48
CA ASN A 52 -9.41 10.42 -5.00
C ASN A 52 -9.26 10.58 -6.53
N ASP A 53 -8.09 10.26 -7.08
CA ASP A 53 -7.85 10.22 -8.52
C ASP A 53 -8.42 8.96 -9.20
N GLY A 54 -9.13 8.10 -8.45
CA GLY A 54 -9.78 6.88 -8.96
C GLY A 54 -8.84 5.68 -9.12
N ILE A 55 -7.65 5.74 -8.52
CA ILE A 55 -6.66 4.68 -8.58
C ILE A 55 -6.81 3.74 -7.39
N VAL A 56 -6.66 2.43 -7.64
CA VAL A 56 -6.66 1.43 -6.58
C VAL A 56 -5.30 1.42 -5.88
N ALA A 57 -5.28 1.81 -4.61
CA ALA A 57 -4.13 1.65 -3.73
C ALA A 57 -4.04 0.21 -3.21
N ALA A 58 -2.87 -0.40 -3.40
CA ALA A 58 -2.56 -1.74 -2.92
C ALA A 58 -1.47 -1.70 -1.83
N ILE A 59 -1.68 -2.45 -0.75
CA ILE A 59 -0.66 -2.66 0.29
C ILE A 59 0.21 -3.84 -0.14
N ALA A 60 1.53 -3.66 -0.21
CA ALA A 60 2.49 -4.71 -0.63
C ALA A 60 3.90 -4.48 -0.07
N HIS A 61 4.71 -5.53 -0.01
CA HIS A 61 6.13 -5.48 0.41
C HIS A 61 6.36 -4.72 1.73
N THR A 62 5.50 -5.00 2.70
CA THR A 62 5.35 -4.23 3.93
C THR A 62 5.72 -5.06 5.14
N ASP A 63 6.40 -4.44 6.11
CA ASP A 63 6.58 -4.95 7.48
C ASP A 63 5.74 -4.14 8.49
N ALA A 64 4.69 -3.50 7.99
CA ALA A 64 3.81 -2.64 8.78
C ALA A 64 3.05 -3.40 9.86
N THR A 65 2.87 -2.73 10.99
CA THR A 65 2.04 -3.23 12.08
C THR A 65 0.57 -3.22 11.69
N TYR A 66 -0.25 -3.90 12.50
CA TYR A 66 -1.71 -3.89 12.32
C TYR A 66 -2.28 -2.47 12.27
N GLU A 67 -1.84 -1.58 13.15
CA GLU A 67 -2.31 -0.19 13.21
C GLU A 67 -1.96 0.60 11.95
N GLN A 68 -0.75 0.41 11.41
CA GLN A 68 -0.32 1.06 10.17
C GLN A 68 -1.10 0.53 8.96
N THR A 69 -1.38 -0.77 8.93
CA THR A 69 -2.22 -1.38 7.89
C THR A 69 -3.65 -0.84 7.97
N LEU A 70 -4.21 -0.72 9.18
CA LEU A 70 -5.54 -0.19 9.39
C LEU A 70 -5.63 1.27 8.94
N ALA A 71 -4.63 2.11 9.28
CA ALA A 71 -4.57 3.49 8.81
C ALA A 71 -4.53 3.60 7.27
N ALA A 72 -3.86 2.67 6.59
CA ALA A 72 -3.83 2.61 5.14
C ALA A 72 -5.18 2.17 4.53
N VAL A 73 -5.86 1.21 5.17
CA VAL A 73 -7.23 0.80 4.78
C VAL A 73 -8.23 1.93 5.00
N ASP A 74 -8.16 2.64 6.13
CA ASP A 74 -9.00 3.79 6.44
C ASP A 74 -8.76 4.95 5.44
N ALA A 75 -7.53 5.08 4.94
CA ALA A 75 -7.18 6.03 3.89
C ALA A 75 -7.74 5.68 2.50
N GLY A 76 -8.26 4.46 2.32
CA GLY A 76 -8.87 4.00 1.07
C GLY A 76 -8.13 2.88 0.34
N ALA A 77 -7.13 2.24 0.96
CA ALA A 77 -6.49 1.06 0.37
C ALA A 77 -7.47 -0.12 0.33
N THR A 78 -7.77 -0.60 -0.88
CA THR A 78 -8.77 -1.65 -1.12
C THR A 78 -8.15 -2.96 -1.60
N SER A 79 -6.85 -2.98 -1.89
CA SER A 79 -6.17 -4.14 -2.42
C SER A 79 -4.96 -4.52 -1.55
N LEU A 80 -4.72 -5.82 -1.39
CA LEU A 80 -3.55 -6.37 -0.72
C LEU A 80 -2.85 -7.26 -1.75
N CYS A 81 -1.63 -6.92 -2.14
CA CYS A 81 -0.82 -7.74 -3.03
C CYS A 81 0.32 -8.38 -2.23
N ILE A 82 0.59 -9.67 -2.53
CA ILE A 82 1.63 -10.58 -1.99
C ILE A 82 1.68 -10.84 -0.47
N PRO A 83 1.16 -11.98 0.00
CA PRO A 83 1.55 -12.54 1.29
C PRO A 83 2.69 -13.54 1.08
N ILE A 84 3.95 -13.13 1.22
CA ILE A 84 5.04 -14.12 1.37
C ILE A 84 5.89 -13.93 2.63
N THR A 85 5.82 -12.78 3.30
CA THR A 85 6.50 -12.59 4.58
C THR A 85 5.75 -11.55 5.42
N VAL A 86 5.06 -12.06 6.45
CA VAL A 86 4.71 -11.40 7.73
C VAL A 86 3.87 -10.12 7.67
N CYS A 87 2.54 -10.27 7.64
CA CYS A 87 1.79 -9.59 8.70
C CYS A 87 2.05 -10.41 9.97
N GLU A 88 2.37 -9.77 11.10
CA GLU A 88 2.42 -10.44 12.40
C GLU A 88 1.20 -11.38 12.51
N ALA A 89 1.48 -12.67 12.73
CA ALA A 89 0.47 -13.71 12.61
C ALA A 89 -0.79 -13.30 13.37
N TYR A 90 -1.95 -13.45 12.72
CA TYR A 90 -3.26 -13.20 13.29
C TYR A 90 -3.42 -14.02 14.58
N THR A 91 -3.01 -13.46 15.72
CA THR A 91 -3.13 -14.13 17.01
C THR A 91 -4.60 -14.09 17.44
N SER A 92 -5.00 -15.06 18.26
CA SER A 92 -6.36 -15.58 18.48
C SER A 92 -7.47 -14.62 18.93
N ARG A 93 -7.26 -13.30 18.92
CA ARG A 93 -8.20 -12.29 19.45
C ARG A 93 -9.29 -11.82 18.48
N ALA A 94 -9.17 -12.04 17.18
CA ALA A 94 -10.16 -11.58 16.21
C ALA A 94 -11.13 -12.69 15.78
N ARG A 95 -11.99 -13.13 16.73
CA ARG A 95 -13.20 -13.91 16.43
C ARG A 95 -14.45 -13.04 16.56
N ARG A 96 -14.83 -12.36 15.47
CA ARG A 96 -16.25 -12.20 15.04
C ARG A 96 -16.32 -11.22 13.87
N CYS A 97 -16.26 -11.74 12.65
CA CYS A 97 -17.07 -11.21 11.58
C CYS A 97 -17.57 -12.40 10.76
N ARG A 98 -18.65 -13.03 11.24
CA ARG A 98 -19.36 -14.09 10.53
C ARG A 98 -20.30 -13.43 9.52
N ARG A 99 -20.11 -13.82 8.26
CA ARG A 99 -21.13 -14.13 7.23
C ARG A 99 -21.98 -12.97 6.71
N ARG A 100 -21.78 -12.65 5.44
CA ARG A 100 -22.86 -12.78 4.45
C ARG A 100 -22.58 -14.00 3.59
#